data_AF-A0A968JXE0-F1
#
_entry.id   AF-A0A968JXE0-F1
#
_cell.length_a   1.000
_cell.length_b   1.000
_cell.length_c   1.000
_cell.angle_alpha   90.00
_cell.angle_beta   90.00
_cell.angle_gamma   90.00
#
_symmetry.space_group_name_H-M   'P 1'
#
loop_
_entity.id
_entity.type
_entity.pdbx_description
1 polymer ?
#
loop_
_entity_poly.entity_id
_entity_poly.type
_entity_poly.pdbx_seq_one_letter_code
_entity_poly.pdbx_strand_id
1 'polypeptide(L)'
;MRKHFSTGYKLLSRSVKRFKEDDPIRLAGTTAYFTIFALAPVIIIIISVTGFLLGEENIRQKVFQESEKLIGNQGTEYIKSLITNYQSVEKSIIGTIVGIVIFLITSTTVFVMIQRSINYIWRIKAKPKNDILKTLRDRLLSFGLILSLGFILLVSLLVDVGLSILRDYLERVLPEFTYFLFQGIKFYSFLFDRYADFCFDL
;
A
#
# COMPACT_ATOMS: atom_id res chain seq x y z
N MET A 1 -5.79 -14.43 43.85
CA MET A 1 -4.92 -14.42 42.65
C MET A 1 -5.13 -15.61 41.70
N ARG A 2 -5.25 -16.86 42.15
CA ARG A 2 -5.31 -18.07 41.29
C ARG A 2 -6.51 -18.15 40.31
N LYS A 3 -7.63 -17.46 40.58
CA LYS A 3 -8.84 -17.45 39.72
C LYS A 3 -8.75 -16.52 38.50
N HIS A 4 -7.95 -15.45 38.54
CA HIS A 4 -7.80 -14.55 37.39
C HIS A 4 -6.90 -15.16 36.29
N PHE A 5 -5.85 -15.88 36.69
CA PHE A 5 -4.92 -16.54 35.76
C PHE A 5 -5.62 -17.62 34.91
N SER A 6 -6.50 -18.42 35.52
CA SER A 6 -7.27 -19.44 34.79
C SER A 6 -8.33 -18.83 33.86
N THR A 7 -8.82 -17.62 34.17
CA THR A 7 -9.76 -16.89 33.30
C THR A 7 -9.03 -16.32 32.07
N GLY A 8 -7.85 -15.73 32.26
CA GLY A 8 -7.01 -15.26 31.15
C GLY A 8 -6.63 -16.38 30.18
N TYR A 9 -6.16 -17.51 30.69
CA TYR A 9 -5.85 -18.68 29.86
C TYR A 9 -7.07 -19.21 29.10
N LYS A 10 -8.23 -19.24 29.75
CA LYS A 10 -9.49 -19.71 29.13
C LYS A 10 -9.98 -18.76 28.04
N LEU A 11 -9.80 -17.45 28.20
CA LEU A 11 -10.09 -16.45 27.17
C LEU A 11 -9.12 -16.58 26.00
N LEU A 12 -7.82 -16.70 26.26
CA LEU A 12 -6.80 -16.82 25.22
C LEU A 12 -6.99 -18.11 24.39
N SER A 13 -7.23 -19.24 25.06
CA SER A 13 -7.56 -20.51 24.39
C SER A 13 -8.83 -20.43 23.54
N ARG A 14 -9.88 -19.74 24.02
CA ARG A 14 -11.10 -19.50 23.24
C ARG A 14 -10.85 -18.60 22.03
N SER A 15 -10.05 -17.55 22.18
CA SER A 15 -9.68 -16.65 21.09
C SER A 15 -8.86 -17.37 20.02
N VAL A 16 -7.87 -18.17 20.41
CA VAL A 16 -7.06 -18.99 19.46
C VAL A 16 -7.93 -20.02 18.74
N LYS A 17 -8.84 -20.69 19.46
CA LYS A 17 -9.76 -21.65 18.84
C LYS A 17 -10.68 -20.97 17.81
N ARG A 18 -11.26 -19.81 18.16
CA ARG A 18 -12.08 -19.02 17.23
C ARG A 18 -11.28 -18.47 16.05
N PHE A 19 -10.06 -17.98 16.29
CA PHE A 19 -9.17 -17.51 15.23
C PHE A 19 -8.87 -18.62 14.22
N LYS A 20 -8.65 -19.86 14.69
CA LYS A 20 -8.45 -21.01 13.81
C LYS A 20 -9.72 -21.41 13.06
N GLU A 21 -10.89 -21.31 13.70
CA GLU A 21 -12.20 -21.56 13.07
C GLU A 21 -12.52 -20.56 11.95
N ASP A 22 -12.07 -19.30 12.09
CA ASP A 22 -12.31 -18.23 11.11
C ASP A 22 -11.31 -18.22 9.92
N ASP A 23 -10.43 -19.23 9.81
CA ASP A 23 -9.43 -19.43 8.72
C ASP A 23 -8.82 -18.13 8.11
N PRO A 24 -8.29 -17.21 8.94
CA PRO A 24 -7.82 -15.90 8.50
C PRO A 24 -6.58 -16.01 7.62
N ILE A 25 -5.80 -17.08 7.78
CA ILE A 25 -4.59 -17.34 6.98
C ILE A 25 -4.98 -17.57 5.51
N ARG A 26 -6.04 -18.35 5.25
CA ARG A 26 -6.54 -18.54 3.88
C ARG A 26 -7.05 -17.23 3.28
N LEU A 27 -7.80 -16.44 4.05
CA LEU A 27 -8.30 -15.13 3.60
C LEU A 27 -7.16 -14.15 3.29
N ALA A 28 -6.14 -14.09 4.16
CA ALA A 28 -4.95 -13.28 3.96
C ALA A 28 -4.15 -13.76 2.74
N GLY A 29 -3.94 -15.07 2.60
CA GLY A 29 -3.20 -15.67 1.49
C GLY A 29 -3.85 -15.41 0.13
N THR A 30 -5.17 -15.56 0.02
CA THR A 30 -5.91 -15.23 -1.21
C THR A 30 -5.83 -13.72 -1.53
N THR A 31 -5.92 -12.86 -0.52
CA THR A 31 -5.80 -11.40 -0.70
C THR A 31 -4.40 -11.00 -1.17
N ALA A 32 -3.35 -11.57 -0.57
CA ALA A 32 -1.97 -11.33 -0.96
C ALA A 32 -1.69 -11.83 -2.39
N TYR A 33 -2.17 -13.03 -2.74
CA TYR A 33 -2.07 -13.57 -4.10
C TYR A 33 -2.66 -12.61 -5.14
N PHE A 34 -3.91 -12.18 -4.97
CA PHE A 34 -4.53 -11.24 -5.92
C PHE A 34 -3.82 -9.88 -5.97
N THR A 35 -3.24 -9.42 -4.85
CA THR A 35 -2.48 -8.16 -4.80
C THR A 35 -1.16 -8.25 -5.57
N ILE A 36 -0.41 -9.35 -5.42
CA ILE A 36 0.83 -9.58 -6.15
C ILE A 36 0.55 -9.67 -7.66
N PHE A 37 -0.51 -10.37 -8.06
CA PHE A 37 -0.92 -10.43 -9.46
C PHE A 37 -1.38 -9.08 -10.03
N ALA A 38 -1.92 -8.18 -9.20
CA ALA A 38 -2.27 -6.82 -9.61
C ALA A 38 -1.04 -5.91 -9.82
N LEU A 39 0.12 -6.24 -9.23
CA LEU A 39 1.31 -5.40 -9.23
C LEU A 39 1.83 -5.13 -10.65
N ALA A 40 1.95 -6.17 -11.48
CA ALA A 40 2.46 -6.07 -12.84
C ALA A 40 1.65 -5.10 -13.73
N PRO A 41 0.32 -5.26 -13.89
CA PRO A 41 -0.46 -4.35 -14.73
C PRO A 41 -0.50 -2.92 -14.15
N VAL A 42 -0.48 -2.75 -12.82
CA VAL A 42 -0.42 -1.42 -12.19
C VAL A 42 0.85 -0.68 -12.59
N ILE A 43 2.02 -1.32 -12.45
CA ILE A 43 3.30 -0.67 -12.74
C ILE A 43 3.41 -0.32 -14.23
N ILE A 44 2.93 -1.19 -15.12
CA ILE A 44 2.87 -0.92 -16.56
C ILE A 44 2.02 0.32 -16.84
N ILE A 45 0.81 0.40 -16.27
CA ILE A 45 -0.08 1.55 -16.45
C ILE A 45 0.59 2.84 -15.92
N ILE A 46 1.23 2.80 -14.76
CA ILE A 46 1.94 3.97 -14.20
C ILE A 46 3.02 4.45 -15.17
N ILE A 47 3.85 3.55 -15.69
CA ILE A 47 4.93 3.91 -16.62
C ILE A 47 4.34 4.47 -17.93
N SER A 48 3.30 3.84 -18.49
CA SER A 48 2.68 4.29 -19.73
C SER A 48 2.00 5.66 -19.59
N VAL A 49 1.22 5.88 -18.53
CA VAL A 49 0.53 7.16 -18.28
C VAL A 49 1.53 8.27 -17.99
N THR A 50 2.53 7.99 -17.15
CA THR A 50 3.56 8.97 -16.80
C THR A 50 4.43 9.31 -18.01
N GLY A 51 4.79 8.31 -18.83
CA GLY A 51 5.56 8.51 -20.07
C GLY A 51 4.78 9.34 -21.08
N PHE A 52 3.47 9.11 -21.18
CA PHE A 52 2.60 9.90 -22.04
C PHE A 52 2.44 11.36 -21.56
N LEU A 53 2.27 11.59 -20.25
CA LEU A 53 2.03 12.93 -19.69
C LEU A 53 3.30 13.78 -19.55
N LEU A 54 4.42 13.19 -19.12
CA LEU A 54 5.66 13.91 -18.81
C LEU A 54 6.69 13.86 -19.96
N GLY A 55 6.52 12.98 -20.95
CA GLY A 55 7.47 12.83 -22.06
C GLY A 55 8.86 12.32 -21.64
N GLU A 56 9.00 11.79 -20.42
CA GLU A 56 10.27 11.28 -19.91
C GLU A 56 10.52 9.83 -20.38
N GLU A 57 11.57 9.61 -21.16
CA GLU A 57 11.96 8.26 -21.60
C GLU A 57 12.52 7.38 -20.45
N ASN A 58 12.98 8.00 -19.36
CA ASN A 58 13.69 7.32 -18.27
C ASN A 58 12.83 6.97 -17.04
N ILE A 59 11.50 7.04 -17.14
CA ILE A 59 10.59 6.75 -16.00
C ILE A 59 10.83 5.34 -15.44
N ARG A 60 11.16 4.37 -16.30
CA ARG A 60 11.47 2.99 -15.87
C ARG A 60 12.63 2.95 -14.87
N GLN A 61 13.72 3.67 -15.14
CA GLN A 61 14.87 3.71 -14.25
C GLN A 61 14.51 4.36 -12.91
N LYS A 62 13.74 5.44 -12.91
CA LYS A 62 13.26 6.08 -11.67
C LYS A 62 12.41 5.12 -10.83
N VAL A 63 11.48 4.40 -11.46
CA VAL A 63 10.65 3.39 -10.79
C VAL A 63 11.51 2.27 -10.19
N PHE A 64 12.53 1.79 -10.90
CA PHE A 64 13.44 0.77 -10.37
C PHE A 64 14.28 1.28 -9.19
N GLN A 65 14.79 2.51 -9.27
CA GLN A 65 15.58 3.11 -8.18
C GLN A 65 14.75 3.30 -6.91
N GLU A 66 13.51 3.79 -7.04
CA GLU A 66 12.61 3.94 -5.88
C GLU A 66 12.16 2.58 -5.33
N SER A 67 11.92 1.60 -6.20
CA SER A 67 11.64 0.23 -5.75
C SER A 67 12.81 -0.35 -4.96
N GLU A 68 14.05 -0.13 -5.40
CA GLU A 68 15.24 -0.64 -4.73
C GLU A 68 15.41 -0.06 -3.33
N LYS A 69 15.10 1.23 -3.15
CA LYS A 69 15.10 1.87 -1.82
C LYS A 69 14.03 1.31 -0.88
N LEU A 70 12.86 0.94 -1.40
CA LEU A 70 11.70 0.54 -0.58
C LEU A 70 11.67 -0.95 -0.23
N ILE A 71 12.00 -1.82 -1.19
CA ILE A 71 11.86 -3.28 -1.07
C ILE A 71 13.17 -4.04 -1.33
N GLY A 72 14.28 -3.32 -1.55
CA GLY A 72 15.59 -3.91 -1.79
C GLY A 72 15.78 -4.49 -3.19
N ASN A 73 16.97 -5.05 -3.42
CA ASN A 73 17.37 -5.52 -4.75
C ASN A 73 16.54 -6.72 -5.23
N GLN A 74 16.27 -7.70 -4.35
CA GLN A 74 15.50 -8.91 -4.70
C GLN A 74 14.07 -8.60 -5.17
N GLY A 75 13.36 -7.70 -4.47
CA GLY A 75 12.02 -7.28 -4.88
C GLY A 75 12.03 -6.47 -6.18
N THR A 76 13.07 -5.66 -6.38
CA THR A 76 13.25 -4.86 -7.60
C THR A 76 13.57 -5.73 -8.81
N GLU A 77 14.35 -6.78 -8.65
CA GLU A 77 14.67 -7.72 -9.72
C GLU A 77 13.41 -8.46 -10.22
N TYR A 78 12.51 -8.82 -9.31
CA TYR A 78 11.20 -9.35 -9.66
C TYR A 78 10.40 -8.35 -10.51
N ILE A 79 10.30 -7.08 -10.09
CA ILE A 79 9.61 -6.03 -10.86
C ILE A 79 10.28 -5.82 -12.23
N LYS A 80 11.62 -5.77 -12.29
CA LYS A 80 12.37 -5.66 -13.55
C LYS A 80 12.03 -6.81 -14.50
N SER A 81 11.95 -8.03 -13.99
CA SER A 81 11.58 -9.20 -14.79
C SER A 81 10.13 -9.11 -15.30
N LEU A 82 9.20 -8.64 -14.47
CA LEU A 82 7.80 -8.43 -14.87
C LEU A 82 7.67 -7.40 -15.99
N ILE A 83 8.41 -6.29 -15.93
CA ILE A 83 8.28 -5.23 -16.94
C ILE A 83 9.01 -5.60 -18.23
N THR A 84 10.18 -6.25 -18.13
CA THR A 84 10.99 -6.61 -19.30
C THR A 84 10.27 -7.64 -20.18
N ASN A 85 9.58 -8.60 -19.57
CA ASN A 85 8.78 -9.60 -20.28
C ASN A 85 7.55 -9.02 -21.01
N TYR A 86 7.11 -7.80 -20.65
CA TYR A 86 5.91 -7.17 -21.19
C TYR A 86 6.19 -6.03 -22.19
N GLN A 87 7.46 -5.80 -22.56
CA GLN A 87 7.88 -4.73 -23.49
C GLN A 87 7.20 -4.80 -24.88
N SER A 88 6.86 -5.99 -25.36
CA SER A 88 6.18 -6.17 -26.65
C SER A 88 4.69 -5.82 -26.61
N VAL A 89 4.07 -5.93 -25.43
CA VAL A 89 2.65 -5.65 -25.19
C VAL A 89 2.40 -4.15 -25.08
N GLU A 90 3.36 -3.40 -24.53
CA GLU A 90 3.28 -1.95 -24.31
C GLU A 90 3.22 -1.12 -25.60
N LYS A 91 3.85 -1.59 -26.69
CA LYS A 91 3.81 -0.91 -27.99
C LYS A 91 2.53 -1.20 -28.79
N SER A 92 1.70 -2.14 -28.35
CA SER A 92 0.48 -2.53 -29.05
C SER A 92 -0.75 -1.95 -28.35
N ILE A 93 -1.58 -1.21 -29.10
CA ILE A 93 -2.87 -0.67 -28.62
C ILE A 93 -3.75 -1.79 -28.01
N ILE A 94 -3.71 -2.98 -28.62
CA ILE A 94 -4.44 -4.16 -28.15
C ILE A 94 -3.92 -4.58 -26.76
N GLY A 95 -2.60 -4.52 -26.55
CA GLY A 95 -1.97 -4.82 -25.27
C GLY A 95 -2.37 -3.87 -24.16
N THR A 96 -2.44 -2.56 -24.46
CA THR A 96 -2.94 -1.55 -23.52
C THR A 96 -4.40 -1.80 -23.12
N ILE A 97 -5.28 -2.09 -24.08
CA ILE A 97 -6.69 -2.37 -23.81
C ILE A 97 -6.84 -3.61 -22.93
N VAL A 98 -6.15 -4.70 -23.27
CA VAL A 98 -6.17 -5.95 -22.49
C VAL A 98 -5.62 -5.70 -21.08
N GLY A 99 -4.53 -4.93 -20.94
CA GLY A 99 -3.96 -4.55 -19.64
C GLY A 99 -4.95 -3.78 -18.77
N ILE A 100 -5.66 -2.79 -19.34
CA ILE A 100 -6.70 -2.04 -18.63
C ILE A 100 -7.84 -2.96 -18.17
N VAL A 101 -8.31 -3.87 -19.04
CA VAL A 101 -9.39 -4.81 -18.69
C VAL A 101 -8.96 -5.74 -17.54
N ILE A 102 -7.78 -6.34 -17.65
CA ILE A 102 -7.23 -7.21 -16.59
C ILE A 102 -7.06 -6.44 -15.29
N PHE A 103 -6.55 -5.21 -15.36
CA PHE A 103 -6.40 -4.34 -14.19
C PHE A 103 -7.75 -4.06 -13.50
N LEU A 104 -8.78 -3.67 -14.26
CA LEU A 104 -10.11 -3.39 -13.71
C LEU A 104 -10.74 -4.62 -13.03
N ILE A 105 -10.61 -5.80 -13.64
CA ILE A 105 -11.10 -7.06 -13.07
C ILE A 105 -10.34 -7.39 -11.78
N THR A 106 -9.02 -7.29 -11.80
CA THR A 106 -8.17 -7.65 -10.66
C THR A 106 -8.37 -6.69 -9.50
N SER A 107 -8.38 -5.38 -9.76
CA SER A 107 -8.62 -4.33 -8.78
C SER A 107 -9.99 -4.49 -8.09
N THR A 108 -11.04 -4.73 -8.87
CA THR A 108 -12.39 -4.98 -8.32
C THR A 108 -12.42 -6.25 -7.47
N THR A 109 -11.73 -7.32 -7.90
CA THR A 109 -11.65 -8.59 -7.17
C THR A 109 -10.94 -8.42 -5.82
N VAL A 110 -9.81 -7.71 -5.79
CA VAL A 110 -9.08 -7.40 -4.55
C VAL A 110 -9.98 -6.64 -3.57
N PHE A 111 -10.67 -5.60 -4.04
CA PHE A 111 -11.55 -4.81 -3.19
C PHE A 111 -12.70 -5.65 -2.61
N VAL A 112 -13.34 -6.47 -3.44
CA VAL A 112 -14.37 -7.41 -2.99
C VAL A 112 -13.81 -8.41 -1.98
N MET A 113 -12.58 -8.90 -2.18
CA MET A 113 -11.93 -9.84 -1.27
C MET A 113 -11.65 -9.19 0.10
N ILE A 114 -11.20 -7.94 0.13
CA ILE A 114 -10.99 -7.18 1.37
C ILE A 114 -12.32 -7.00 2.10
N GLN A 115 -13.36 -6.53 1.40
CA GLN A 115 -14.69 -6.35 1.99
C GLN A 115 -15.25 -7.67 2.54
N ARG A 116 -15.11 -8.77 1.79
CA ARG A 116 -15.56 -10.09 2.21
C ARG A 116 -14.79 -10.57 3.43
N SER A 117 -13.46 -10.39 3.45
CA SER A 117 -12.62 -10.82 4.58
C SER A 117 -12.99 -10.07 5.86
N ILE A 118 -13.19 -8.75 5.77
CA ILE A 118 -13.63 -7.92 6.90
C ILE A 118 -15.03 -8.34 7.36
N ASN A 119 -15.98 -8.46 6.44
CA ASN A 119 -17.36 -8.87 6.76
C ASN A 119 -17.42 -10.26 7.37
N TYR A 120 -16.54 -11.16 6.92
CA TYR A 120 -16.39 -12.51 7.44
C TYR A 120 -15.87 -12.48 8.89
N ILE A 121 -14.75 -11.77 9.14
CA ILE A 121 -14.16 -11.63 10.48
C ILE A 121 -15.14 -10.98 11.45
N TRP A 122 -15.84 -9.92 11.03
CA TRP A 122 -16.85 -9.23 11.85
C TRP A 122 -18.21 -9.93 11.88
N ARG A 123 -18.35 -11.10 11.24
CA ARG A 123 -19.57 -11.92 11.20
C ARG A 123 -20.81 -11.11 10.82
N ILE A 124 -20.64 -10.13 9.94
CA ILE A 124 -21.72 -9.30 9.43
C ILE A 124 -22.54 -10.19 8.49
N LYS A 125 -23.64 -10.74 9.01
CA LYS A 125 -24.60 -11.52 8.21
C LYS A 125 -25.16 -10.59 7.13
N ALA A 126 -24.77 -10.81 5.88
CA ALA A 126 -25.44 -10.22 4.74
C ALA A 126 -26.90 -10.66 4.80
N LYS A 127 -27.81 -9.77 5.24
CA LYS A 127 -29.24 -10.05 5.20
C LYS A 127 -29.63 -10.09 3.72
N PRO A 128 -30.16 -11.20 3.19
CA PRO A 128 -30.72 -11.22 1.85
C PRO A 128 -32.04 -10.44 1.90
N LYS A 129 -31.95 -9.11 1.75
CA LYS A 129 -33.09 -8.28 1.41
C LYS A 129 -32.65 -7.43 0.24
N ASN A 130 -33.34 -7.61 -0.88
CA ASN A 130 -33.11 -6.94 -2.15
C ASN A 130 -33.49 -5.45 -2.05
N ASP A 131 -32.81 -4.72 -1.18
CA ASP A 131 -33.02 -3.30 -0.97
C ASP A 131 -31.89 -2.56 -1.68
N ILE A 132 -32.11 -2.29 -2.97
CA ILE A 132 -31.17 -1.60 -3.86
C ILE A 132 -30.79 -0.23 -3.26
N LEU A 133 -31.74 0.44 -2.61
CA LEU A 133 -31.52 1.72 -1.91
C LEU A 133 -30.53 1.58 -0.75
N LYS A 134 -30.66 0.50 0.05
CA LYS A 134 -29.73 0.24 1.14
C LYS A 134 -28.34 -0.11 0.62
N THR A 135 -28.25 -0.91 -0.43
CA THR A 135 -26.97 -1.25 -1.08
C THR A 135 -26.27 -0.03 -1.65
N LEU A 136 -27.02 0.90 -2.26
CA LEU A 136 -26.49 2.15 -2.79
C LEU A 136 -25.98 3.07 -1.66
N ARG A 137 -26.74 3.19 -0.56
CA ARG A 137 -26.33 3.96 0.63
C ARG A 137 -25.07 3.38 1.28
N ASP A 138 -25.00 2.06 1.45
CA ASP A 138 -23.84 1.39 2.06
C ASP A 138 -22.59 1.56 1.18
N ARG A 139 -22.75 1.54 -0.16
CA ARG A 139 -21.68 1.85 -1.12
C ARG A 139 -21.24 3.32 -1.06
N LEU A 140 -22.18 4.26 -0.95
CA LEU A 140 -21.89 5.70 -0.81
C LEU A 140 -21.12 6.00 0.48
N LEU A 141 -21.51 5.39 1.61
CA LEU A 141 -20.79 5.55 2.88
C LEU A 141 -19.36 4.97 2.80
N SER A 142 -19.21 3.79 2.21
CA SER A 142 -17.89 3.17 1.99
C SER A 142 -17.02 4.03 1.05
N PHE A 143 -17.61 4.56 -0.02
CA PHE A 143 -16.93 5.44 -0.96
C PHE A 143 -16.51 6.76 -0.29
N GLY A 144 -17.37 7.35 0.54
CA GLY A 144 -17.04 8.54 1.32
C GLY A 144 -15.85 8.34 2.27
N LEU A 145 -15.79 7.20 2.94
CA LEU A 145 -14.64 6.84 3.79
C LEU A 145 -13.34 6.74 2.98
N ILE A 146 -13.36 6.04 1.84
CA ILE A 146 -12.19 5.89 0.96
C ILE A 146 -11.75 7.25 0.40
N LEU A 147 -12.70 8.07 -0.04
CA LEU A 147 -12.45 9.41 -0.57
C LEU A 147 -11.81 10.31 0.50
N SER A 148 -12.30 10.26 1.74
CA SER A 148 -11.71 11.01 2.85
C SER A 148 -10.29 10.56 3.16
N LEU A 149 -10.02 9.25 3.17
CA LEU A 149 -8.65 8.73 3.35
C LEU A 149 -7.72 9.17 2.22
N GLY A 150 -8.18 9.06 0.98
CA GLY A 150 -7.42 9.51 -0.19
C GLY A 150 -7.13 11.01 -0.14
N PHE A 151 -8.10 11.82 0.28
CA PHE A 151 -7.93 13.25 0.45
C PHE A 151 -6.88 13.58 1.53
N ILE A 152 -6.94 12.93 2.69
CA ILE A 152 -5.94 13.11 3.76
C ILE A 152 -4.53 12.78 3.24
N LEU A 153 -4.39 11.70 2.47
CA LEU A 153 -3.10 11.29 1.89
C LEU A 153 -2.60 12.30 0.86
N LEU A 154 -3.48 12.81 0.01
CA LEU A 154 -3.16 13.84 -0.98
C LEU A 154 -2.71 15.14 -0.28
N VAL A 155 -3.41 15.55 0.78
CA VAL A 155 -3.00 16.70 1.59
C VAL A 155 -1.64 16.46 2.24
N SER A 156 -1.37 15.27 2.79
CA SER A 156 -0.05 14.92 3.33
C SER A 156 1.05 15.10 2.29
N LEU A 157 0.83 14.62 1.06
CA LEU A 157 1.78 14.74 -0.03
C LEU A 157 2.02 16.21 -0.42
N LEU A 158 0.97 17.01 -0.49
CA LEU A 158 1.10 18.44 -0.78
C LEU A 158 1.88 19.18 0.31
N VAL A 159 1.67 18.79 1.57
CA VAL A 159 2.47 19.33 2.69
C VAL A 159 3.93 18.94 2.54
N ASP A 160 4.24 17.68 2.21
CA ASP A 160 5.64 17.23 2.01
C ASP A 160 6.32 17.99 0.86
N VAL A 161 5.63 18.15 -0.27
CA VAL A 161 6.15 18.94 -1.41
C VAL A 161 6.36 20.40 -1.00
N GLY A 162 5.39 21.00 -0.29
CA GLY A 162 5.51 22.36 0.21
C GLY A 162 6.68 22.54 1.18
N LEU A 163 6.90 21.57 2.07
CA LEU A 163 8.05 21.54 2.97
C LEU A 163 9.36 21.37 2.22
N SER A 164 9.41 20.55 1.17
CA SER A 164 10.61 20.40 0.32
C SER A 164 10.98 21.72 -0.34
N ILE A 165 10.01 22.43 -0.92
CA ILE A 165 10.25 23.73 -1.55
C ILE A 165 10.71 24.77 -0.52
N LEU A 166 10.09 24.78 0.66
CA LEU A 166 10.49 25.68 1.76
C LEU A 166 11.93 25.39 2.23
N ARG A 167 12.31 24.11 2.34
CA ARG A 167 13.69 23.69 2.66
C ARG A 167 14.67 24.19 1.62
N ASP A 168 14.40 23.98 0.33
CA ASP A 168 15.26 24.43 -0.77
C ASP A 168 15.40 25.97 -0.78
N TYR A 169 14.35 26.69 -0.40
CA TYR A 169 14.39 28.15 -0.28
C TYR A 169 15.24 28.61 0.91
N LEU A 170 15.10 27.96 2.07
CA LEU A 170 15.89 28.25 3.27
C LEU A 170 17.38 27.94 3.07
N GLU A 171 17.70 26.81 2.43
CA GLU A 171 19.08 26.41 2.08
C GLU A 171 19.79 27.46 1.22
N ARG A 172 19.05 28.09 0.29
CA ARG A 172 19.59 29.16 -0.56
C ARG A 172 19.82 30.49 0.17
N VAL A 173 19.06 30.77 1.23
CA VAL A 173 19.11 32.07 1.94
C VAL A 173 20.01 32.03 3.18
N LEU A 174 20.17 30.87 3.84
CA LEU A 174 20.97 30.70 5.07
C LEU A 174 21.88 29.45 5.02
N PRO A 175 22.98 29.47 4.25
CA PRO A 175 23.85 28.29 4.08
C PRO A 175 24.54 27.82 5.38
N GLU A 176 24.92 28.74 6.29
CA GLU A 176 25.66 28.41 7.52
C GLU A 176 24.79 27.75 8.62
N PHE A 177 23.53 28.18 8.79
CA PHE A 177 22.63 27.61 9.80
C PHE A 177 22.05 26.26 9.37
N THR A 178 21.91 26.07 8.05
CA THR A 178 21.30 24.87 7.49
C THR A 178 22.21 23.65 7.62
N TYR A 179 23.53 23.81 7.47
CA TYR A 179 24.49 22.72 7.69
C TYR A 179 24.43 22.14 9.11
N PHE A 180 24.29 23.00 10.14
CA PHE A 180 24.23 22.58 11.54
C PHE A 180 22.92 21.86 11.89
N LEU A 181 21.78 22.34 11.37
CA LEU A 181 20.48 21.66 11.56
C LEU A 181 20.42 20.31 10.84
N PHE A 182 20.97 20.20 9.62
CA PHE A 182 21.03 18.93 8.90
C PHE A 182 21.89 17.89 9.61
N GLN A 183 23.01 18.29 10.20
CA GLN A 183 23.80 17.38 11.03
C GLN A 183 23.04 16.94 12.27
N GLY A 184 22.34 17.85 12.95
CA GLY A 184 21.52 17.53 14.12
C GLY A 184 20.37 16.55 13.81
N ILE A 185 19.66 16.76 12.69
CA ILE A 185 18.56 15.88 12.26
C ILE A 185 19.08 14.50 11.85
N LYS A 186 20.18 14.45 11.07
CA LYS A 186 20.82 13.17 10.71
C LYS A 186 21.37 12.44 11.92
N PHE A 187 21.86 13.17 12.93
CA PHE A 187 22.32 12.58 14.18
C PHE A 187 21.15 11.98 14.98
N TYR A 188 20.00 12.66 14.99
CA TYR A 188 18.80 12.13 15.63
C TYR A 188 18.24 10.91 14.91
N SER A 189 18.14 10.91 13.57
CA SER A 189 17.69 9.73 12.82
C SER A 189 18.67 8.56 12.97
N PHE A 190 19.98 8.83 12.96
CA PHE A 190 21.00 7.81 13.20
C PHE A 190 20.90 7.19 14.59
N LEU A 191 20.66 8.01 15.63
CA LEU A 191 20.43 7.50 17.00
C LEU A 191 19.12 6.70 17.10
N PHE A 192 18.08 7.12 16.40
CA PHE A 192 16.79 6.42 16.37
C PHE A 192 16.91 5.05 15.70
N ASP A 193 17.53 4.96 14.53
CA ASP A 193 17.77 3.69 13.82
C ASP A 193 18.67 2.76 14.63
N ARG A 194 19.72 3.29 15.27
CA ARG A 194 20.61 2.53 16.17
C ARG A 194 19.87 1.98 17.40
N TYR A 195 18.91 2.73 17.95
CA TYR A 195 18.07 2.29 19.05
C TYR A 195 17.03 1.25 18.62
N ALA A 196 16.47 1.41 17.42
CA ALA A 196 15.51 0.47 16.85
C ALA A 196 16.15 -0.90 16.56
N ASP A 197 17.35 -0.93 15.99
CA ASP A 197 18.11 -2.16 15.76
C ASP A 197 18.51 -2.84 17.08
N PHE A 198 18.96 -2.08 18.09
CA PHE A 198 19.32 -2.63 19.41
C PHE A 198 18.12 -3.26 20.14
N CYS A 199 16.90 -2.78 19.87
CA CYS A 199 15.69 -3.33 20.48
C CYS A 199 15.16 -4.60 19.77
N PHE A 200 15.64 -4.90 18.56
CA PHE A 200 15.17 -6.04 17.75
C PHE A 200 16.12 -7.26 17.81
N ASP A 201 17.35 -7.07 18.30
CA ASP A 201 18.39 -8.11 18.46
C ASP A 201 18.45 -8.75 19.88
N LEU A 202 17.38 -8.61 20.69
CA LEU A 202 17.25 -9.23 22.03
C LEU A 202 15.98 -10.08 22.14
#